data_AF-A0A7U4M000-F1
#
_entry.id   AF-A0A7U4M000-F1
#
_cell.length_a   1.000
_cell.length_b   1.000
_cell.length_c   1.000
_cell.angle_alpha   90.00
_cell.angle_beta   90.00
_cell.angle_gamma   90.00
#
_symmetry.space_group_name_H-M   'P 1'
#
loop_
_entity.id
_entity.type
_entity.pdbx_description
1 polymer ?
#
loop_
_entity_poly.entity_id
_entity_poly.type
_entity_poly.pdbx_seq_one_letter_code
_entity_poly.pdbx_strand_id
1 'polypeptide(L)'
;MNEQNLTAQLKDIKPLLEIPDNSFYIYWGLIGFGVLLLLAVLFFVIKKLWEKRKINLAKGYLAKLKEIDWKDPKKSAYEATHYARLLATDERRKELFSQLEPMLEKYKYKKKVDEVDSDTKNKFNLFVQVADESI
;
A
#
# COMPACT_ATOMS: atom_id res chain seq x y z
N MET A 1 34.91 -32.64 -76.00
CA MET A 1 33.78 -31.68 -76.12
C MET A 1 32.52 -32.07 -75.33
N ASN A 2 32.47 -33.21 -74.62
CA ASN A 2 31.28 -33.61 -73.84
C ASN A 2 31.30 -33.13 -72.37
N GLU A 3 32.47 -32.87 -71.79
CA GLU A 3 32.60 -32.50 -70.36
C GLU A 3 32.11 -31.08 -70.04
N GLN A 4 32.24 -30.15 -70.99
CA GLN A 4 31.76 -28.77 -70.86
C GLN A 4 30.21 -28.70 -70.80
N ASN A 5 29.52 -29.66 -71.42
CA ASN A 5 28.06 -29.74 -71.38
C ASN A 5 27.55 -30.31 -70.04
N LEU A 6 28.26 -31.27 -69.44
CA LEU A 6 27.93 -31.78 -68.10
C LEU A 6 28.08 -30.70 -67.02
N THR A 7 29.16 -29.90 -67.09
CA THR A 7 29.39 -28.81 -66.11
C THR A 7 28.37 -27.68 -66.24
N ALA A 8 27.84 -27.44 -67.45
CA ALA A 8 26.77 -26.47 -67.66
C ALA A 8 25.42 -26.97 -67.12
N GLN A 9 25.08 -28.26 -67.29
CA GLN A 9 23.89 -28.87 -66.68
C GLN A 9 23.95 -28.94 -65.15
N LEU A 10 25.15 -29.14 -64.58
CA LEU A 10 25.35 -29.19 -63.12
C LEU A 10 25.27 -27.82 -62.43
N LYS A 11 25.34 -26.72 -63.18
CA LYS A 11 25.26 -25.34 -62.65
C LYS A 11 23.83 -24.81 -62.51
N ASP A 12 22.81 -25.58 -62.89
CA ASP A 12 21.40 -25.18 -62.78
C ASP A 12 20.80 -25.56 -61.41
N ILE A 13 21.52 -25.28 -60.32
CA ILE A 13 20.96 -25.35 -58.97
C ILE A 13 20.44 -23.96 -58.60
N LYS A 14 19.14 -23.86 -58.30
CA LYS A 14 18.56 -22.59 -57.87
C LYS A 14 19.29 -22.09 -56.61
N PRO A 15 19.56 -20.78 -56.51
CA PRO A 15 20.09 -20.21 -55.27
C PRO A 15 19.11 -20.48 -54.13
N LEU A 16 19.64 -20.63 -52.91
CA LEU A 16 18.83 -20.84 -51.73
C LEU A 16 17.87 -19.64 -51.57
N LEU A 17 16.58 -19.94 -51.53
CA LEU A 17 15.56 -18.93 -51.28
C LEU A 17 15.59 -18.63 -49.78
N GLU A 18 15.93 -17.39 -49.41
CA GLU A 18 15.84 -16.95 -48.03
C GLU A 18 14.36 -16.86 -47.62
N ILE A 19 13.95 -17.76 -46.72
CA ILE A 19 12.62 -17.73 -46.14
C ILE A 19 12.66 -16.74 -44.96
N PRO A 20 11.89 -15.64 -44.99
CA PRO A 20 11.85 -14.73 -43.86
C PRO A 20 11.24 -15.44 -42.64
N ASP A 21 12.00 -15.52 -41.54
CA ASP A 21 11.56 -16.13 -40.29
C ASP A 21 11.48 -15.10 -39.15
N ASN A 22 10.27 -14.91 -38.61
CA ASN A 22 10.00 -14.02 -37.48
C ASN A 22 9.81 -14.79 -36.16
N SER A 23 9.94 -16.13 -36.17
CA SER A 23 9.62 -16.99 -35.03
C SER A 23 10.38 -16.61 -33.76
N PHE A 24 11.64 -16.20 -33.90
CA PHE A 24 12.46 -15.73 -32.78
C PHE A 24 11.87 -14.49 -32.09
N TYR A 25 11.41 -13.49 -32.86
CA TYR A 25 10.79 -12.28 -32.32
C TYR A 25 9.43 -12.56 -31.69
N ILE A 26 8.64 -13.45 -32.30
CA ILE A 26 7.34 -13.87 -31.77
C ILE A 26 7.52 -14.58 -30.43
N TYR A 27 8.51 -15.47 -30.32
CA TYR A 27 8.84 -16.18 -29.08
C TYR A 27 9.21 -15.21 -27.94
N TRP A 28 10.11 -14.26 -28.21
CA TRP A 28 10.47 -13.24 -27.22
C TRP A 28 9.32 -12.30 -26.88
N GLY A 29 8.48 -11.96 -27.85
CA GLY A 29 7.27 -11.18 -27.63
C GLY A 29 6.29 -11.90 -26.69
N LEU A 30 6.08 -13.20 -26.88
CA LEU A 30 5.25 -14.03 -26.01
C LEU A 30 5.82 -14.13 -24.59
N ILE A 31 7.14 -14.33 -24.44
CA ILE A 31 7.80 -14.33 -23.13
C ILE A 31 7.62 -12.97 -22.45
N GLY A 32 7.93 -11.88 -23.14
CA GLY A 32 7.80 -10.53 -22.60
C GLY A 32 6.36 -10.22 -22.16
N PHE A 33 5.38 -10.60 -22.98
CA PHE A 33 3.97 -10.46 -22.65
C PHE A 33 3.58 -11.31 -21.43
N GLY A 34 4.03 -12.57 -21.36
CA GLY A 34 3.80 -13.44 -20.21
C GLY A 34 4.39 -12.88 -18.91
N VAL A 35 5.61 -12.35 -18.96
CA VAL A 35 6.25 -11.69 -17.82
C VAL A 35 5.47 -10.44 -17.40
N LEU A 36 5.02 -9.63 -18.36
CA LEU A 36 4.22 -8.42 -18.08
C LEU A 36 2.91 -8.77 -17.37
N LEU A 37 2.19 -9.80 -17.84
CA LEU A 37 0.98 -10.28 -17.18
C LEU A 37 1.27 -10.80 -15.77
N LEU A 38 2.35 -11.54 -15.58
CA LEU A 38 2.76 -12.04 -14.27
C LEU A 38 3.04 -10.89 -13.31
N LEU A 39 3.79 -9.88 -13.74
CA LEU A 39 4.07 -8.67 -12.94
C LEU A 39 2.79 -7.91 -12.59
N ALA A 40 1.85 -7.79 -13.52
CA ALA A 40 0.57 -7.14 -13.25
C ALA A 40 -0.21 -7.90 -12.16
N VAL A 41 -0.32 -9.22 -12.26
CA VAL A 41 -0.99 -10.05 -11.24
C VAL A 41 -0.29 -9.92 -9.89
N LEU A 42 1.04 -10.02 -9.84
CA LEU A 42 1.80 -9.84 -8.60
C LEU A 42 1.57 -8.47 -7.97
N PHE A 43 1.58 -7.41 -8.77
CA PHE A 43 1.32 -6.05 -8.31
C PHE A 43 -0.06 -5.93 -7.63
N PHE A 44 -1.11 -6.47 -8.26
CA PHE A 44 -2.47 -6.47 -7.68
C PHE A 44 -2.55 -7.26 -6.38
N VAL A 45 -1.91 -8.44 -6.30
CA VAL A 45 -1.90 -9.27 -5.10
C VAL A 45 -1.19 -8.56 -3.94
N ILE A 46 0.01 -8.01 -4.20
CA ILE A 46 0.80 -7.28 -3.19
C ILE A 46 0.02 -6.06 -2.69
N LYS A 47 -0.56 -5.27 -3.61
CA LYS A 47 -1.37 -4.09 -3.26
C LYS A 47 -2.52 -4.47 -2.33
N LYS A 48 -3.29 -5.50 -2.68
CA LYS A 48 -4.43 -5.98 -1.88
C LYS A 48 -4.02 -6.49 -0.49
N LEU A 49 -2.88 -7.17 -0.40
CA LEU A 49 -2.35 -7.64 0.89
C LEU A 49 -1.92 -6.47 1.79
N TRP A 50 -1.30 -5.44 1.22
CA TRP A 50 -0.91 -4.23 1.97
C TRP A 50 -2.12 -3.45 2.48
N GLU A 51 -3.16 -3.27 1.68
CA GLU A 51 -4.39 -2.59 2.10
C GLU A 51 -5.05 -3.31 3.28
N LYS A 52 -5.17 -4.64 3.21
CA LYS A 52 -5.70 -5.45 4.32
C LYS A 52 -4.90 -5.29 5.61
N ARG A 53 -3.55 -5.27 5.53
CA ARG A 53 -2.70 -5.05 6.71
C ARG A 53 -2.92 -3.68 7.33
N LYS A 54 -3.03 -2.63 6.50
CA LYS A 54 -3.29 -1.26 6.99
C LYS A 54 -4.62 -1.18 7.74
N ILE A 55 -5.69 -1.79 7.20
CA ILE A 55 -7.01 -1.84 7.84
C ILE A 55 -6.92 -2.56 9.20
N ASN A 56 -6.24 -3.71 9.26
CA ASN A 56 -6.08 -4.45 10.51
C ASN A 56 -5.33 -3.65 11.59
N LEU A 57 -4.28 -2.91 11.20
CA LEU A 57 -3.56 -2.02 12.13
C LEU A 57 -4.44 -0.88 12.63
N ALA A 58 -5.19 -0.23 11.73
CA ALA A 58 -6.11 0.85 12.10
C ALA A 58 -7.18 0.36 13.10
N LYS A 59 -7.75 -0.84 12.88
CA LYS A 59 -8.67 -1.47 13.83
C LYS A 59 -8.03 -1.71 15.20
N GLY A 60 -6.77 -2.15 15.23
CA GLY A 60 -6.01 -2.31 16.46
C GLY A 60 -5.81 -1.00 17.24
N TYR A 61 -5.46 0.08 16.54
CA TYR A 61 -5.31 1.41 17.15
C TYR A 61 -6.66 1.94 17.67
N LEU A 62 -7.74 1.72 16.93
CA LEU A 62 -9.07 2.14 17.34
C LEU A 62 -9.54 1.38 18.59
N ALA A 63 -9.30 0.07 18.65
CA ALA A 63 -9.58 -0.72 19.84
C ALA A 63 -8.84 -0.16 21.06
N LYS A 64 -7.56 0.19 20.90
CA LYS A 64 -6.76 0.81 21.98
C LYS A 64 -7.31 2.16 22.44
N LEU A 65 -7.84 2.98 21.53
CA LEU A 65 -8.51 4.22 21.91
C LEU A 65 -9.82 3.98 22.69
N LYS A 66 -10.61 2.98 22.29
CA LYS A 66 -11.87 2.61 22.97
C LYS A 66 -11.65 2.03 24.37
N GLU A 67 -10.48 1.44 24.63
CA GLU A 67 -10.09 0.88 25.95
C GLU A 67 -9.70 1.96 26.98
N ILE A 68 -9.53 3.22 26.58
CA ILE A 68 -9.07 4.29 27.48
C ILE A 68 -10.19 4.65 28.48
N ASP A 69 -9.93 4.43 29.77
CA ASP A 69 -10.89 4.63 30.87
C ASP A 69 -10.67 5.93 31.68
N TRP A 70 -9.64 6.70 31.35
CA TRP A 70 -9.25 7.96 32.01
C TRP A 70 -8.97 7.87 33.51
N LYS A 71 -8.77 6.66 34.08
CA LYS A 71 -8.42 6.49 35.51
C LYS A 71 -7.03 7.03 35.85
N ASP A 72 -6.10 6.93 34.91
CA ASP A 72 -4.79 7.59 34.98
C ASP A 72 -4.72 8.65 33.86
N PRO A 73 -5.10 9.91 34.17
CA PRO A 73 -5.16 10.99 33.17
C PRO A 73 -3.87 11.16 32.37
N LYS A 74 -2.72 10.98 33.01
CA LYS A 74 -1.42 11.15 32.37
C LYS A 74 -1.17 10.04 31.36
N LYS A 75 -1.30 8.79 31.79
CA LYS A 75 -1.11 7.63 30.93
C LYS A 75 -2.12 7.63 29.79
N SER A 76 -3.39 7.86 30.09
CA SER A 76 -4.46 7.95 29.10
C SER A 76 -4.21 9.05 28.08
N ALA A 77 -3.71 10.22 28.47
CA ALA A 77 -3.39 11.30 27.53
C ALA A 77 -2.21 10.94 26.59
N TYR A 78 -1.19 10.23 27.09
CA TYR A 78 -0.11 9.73 26.24
C TYR A 78 -0.61 8.69 25.24
N GLU A 79 -1.38 7.70 25.70
CA GLU A 79 -1.94 6.64 24.86
C GLU A 79 -2.91 7.22 23.82
N ALA A 80 -3.81 8.10 24.24
CA ALA A 80 -4.74 8.82 23.37
C ALA A 80 -3.98 9.59 22.28
N THR A 81 -2.95 10.37 22.66
CA THR A 81 -2.17 11.12 21.66
C THR A 81 -1.50 10.17 20.66
N HIS A 82 -0.90 9.09 21.16
CA HIS A 82 -0.14 8.16 20.34
C HIS A 82 -1.02 7.47 19.28
N TYR A 83 -2.11 6.83 19.72
CA TYR A 83 -2.97 6.09 18.80
C TYR A 83 -3.83 7.00 17.93
N ALA A 84 -4.27 8.16 18.44
CA ALA A 84 -5.00 9.13 17.62
C ALA A 84 -4.12 9.69 16.49
N ARG A 85 -2.84 9.99 16.77
CA ARG A 85 -1.88 10.42 15.74
C ARG A 85 -1.68 9.36 14.65
N LEU A 86 -1.59 8.09 15.03
CA LEU A 86 -1.46 6.97 14.07
C LEU A 86 -2.71 6.79 13.21
N LEU A 87 -3.89 7.11 13.74
CA LEU A 87 -5.15 7.05 13.02
C LEU A 87 -5.44 8.28 12.17
N ALA A 88 -4.85 9.44 12.48
CA ALA A 88 -5.02 10.70 11.76
C ALA A 88 -4.35 10.70 10.37
N THR A 89 -4.83 9.86 9.46
CA THR A 89 -4.24 9.69 8.12
C THR A 89 -4.97 10.47 7.02
N ASP A 90 -6.27 10.70 7.13
CA ASP A 90 -7.06 11.59 6.24
C ASP A 90 -7.16 13.01 6.81
N GLU A 91 -7.63 13.93 5.98
CA GLU A 91 -7.73 15.36 6.31
C GLU A 91 -8.67 15.64 7.48
N ARG A 92 -9.84 15.00 7.53
CA ARG A 92 -10.83 15.20 8.61
C ARG A 92 -10.30 14.71 9.95
N ARG A 93 -9.68 13.52 10.01
CA ARG A 93 -9.08 13.03 11.27
C ARG A 93 -7.86 13.85 11.68
N LYS A 94 -7.05 14.34 10.73
CA LYS A 94 -5.94 15.26 11.03
C LYS A 94 -6.40 16.56 11.65
N GLU A 95 -7.47 17.15 11.12
CA GLU A 95 -8.06 18.37 11.69
C GLU A 95 -8.63 18.13 13.09
N LEU A 96 -9.35 17.03 13.30
CA LEU A 96 -9.85 16.68 14.63
C LEU A 96 -8.70 16.44 15.62
N PHE A 97 -7.64 15.78 15.18
CA PHE A 97 -6.46 15.52 16.00
C PHE A 97 -5.71 16.80 16.35
N SER A 98 -5.53 17.74 15.41
CA SER A 98 -4.84 19.02 15.69
C SER A 98 -5.57 19.86 16.74
N GLN A 99 -6.89 19.72 16.84
CA GLN A 99 -7.70 20.35 17.89
C GLN A 99 -7.65 19.58 19.21
N LEU A 100 -7.57 18.25 19.17
CA LEU A 100 -7.54 17.38 20.36
C LEU A 100 -6.15 17.37 21.04
N GLU A 101 -5.07 17.35 20.26
CA GLU A 101 -3.69 17.28 20.73
C GLU A 101 -3.36 18.32 21.82
N PRO A 102 -3.59 19.63 21.63
CA PRO A 102 -3.28 20.64 22.65
C PRO A 102 -4.11 20.47 23.92
N MET A 103 -5.30 19.86 23.85
CA MET A 103 -6.12 19.55 25.02
C MET A 103 -5.48 18.41 25.84
N LEU A 104 -4.98 17.37 25.17
CA LEU A 104 -4.30 16.23 25.80
C LEU A 104 -2.94 16.61 26.40
N GLU A 105 -2.22 17.58 25.82
CA GLU A 105 -0.91 18.01 26.32
C GLU A 105 -0.93 18.54 27.75
N LYS A 106 -2.04 19.14 28.17
CA LYS A 106 -2.24 19.63 29.56
C LYS A 106 -2.01 18.54 30.61
N TYR A 107 -2.21 17.29 30.24
CA TYR A 107 -2.18 16.13 31.12
C TYR A 107 -0.87 15.32 31.04
N LYS A 108 0.00 15.56 30.04
CA LYS A 108 1.15 14.68 29.75
C LYS A 108 2.41 14.98 30.57
N TYR A 109 2.64 16.23 30.98
CA TYR A 109 3.97 16.62 31.50
C TYR A 109 4.00 16.94 33.00
N LYS A 110 2.84 17.11 33.66
CA LYS A 110 2.80 17.41 35.10
C LYS A 110 3.07 16.14 35.92
N LYS A 111 3.62 16.32 37.14
CA LYS A 111 3.89 15.22 38.09
C LYS A 111 2.62 14.73 38.77
N LYS A 112 1.75 15.66 39.17
CA LYS A 112 0.36 15.40 39.57
C LYS A 112 -0.54 16.05 38.52
N VAL A 113 -1.53 15.31 38.07
CA VAL A 113 -2.42 15.69 36.98
C VAL A 113 -3.84 15.58 37.50
N ASP A 114 -4.63 16.62 37.25
CA ASP A 114 -6.03 16.64 37.61
C ASP A 114 -6.84 15.69 36.71
N GLU A 115 -8.07 15.39 37.09
CA GLU A 115 -8.97 14.62 36.24
C GLU A 115 -9.19 15.32 34.89
N VAL A 116 -9.37 14.51 33.84
CA VAL A 116 -9.60 15.05 32.49
C VAL A 116 -10.97 15.73 32.42
N ASP A 117 -10.96 16.99 31.99
CA ASP A 117 -12.14 17.82 31.82
C ASP A 117 -13.12 17.22 30.79
N SER A 118 -14.40 17.60 30.93
CA SER A 118 -15.48 17.11 30.06
C SER A 118 -15.27 17.47 28.60
N ASP A 119 -14.69 18.63 28.30
CA ASP A 119 -14.52 19.09 26.93
C ASP A 119 -13.45 18.25 26.21
N THR A 120 -12.35 17.93 26.89
CA THR A 120 -11.31 17.02 26.39
C THR A 120 -11.88 15.63 26.15
N LYS A 121 -12.69 15.10 27.09
CA LYS A 121 -13.36 13.80 26.93
C LYS A 121 -14.32 13.81 25.73
N ASN A 122 -15.13 14.85 25.59
CA ASN A 122 -16.08 15.00 24.48
C ASN A 122 -15.35 15.09 23.14
N LYS A 123 -14.26 15.87 23.06
CA LYS A 123 -13.45 16.00 21.85
C LYS A 123 -12.77 14.70 21.48
N PHE A 124 -12.26 13.97 22.46
CA PHE A 124 -11.70 12.64 22.28
C PHE A 124 -12.75 11.66 21.75
N ASN A 125 -13.93 11.60 22.38
CA ASN A 125 -15.01 10.72 21.95
C ASN A 125 -15.46 11.03 20.51
N LEU A 126 -15.54 12.31 20.14
CA LEU A 126 -15.81 12.72 18.76
C LEU A 126 -14.73 12.20 17.79
N PHE A 127 -13.45 12.33 18.15
CA PHE A 127 -12.37 11.78 17.32
C PHE A 127 -12.52 10.26 17.15
N VAL A 128 -12.80 9.53 18.24
CA VAL A 128 -12.99 8.07 18.22
C VAL A 128 -14.19 7.69 17.35
N GLN A 129 -15.31 8.40 17.44
CA GLN A 129 -16.49 8.15 16.63
C GLN A 129 -16.20 8.35 15.14
N VAL A 130 -15.57 9.46 14.77
CA VAL A 130 -15.22 9.73 13.36
C VAL A 130 -14.20 8.70 12.85
N ALA A 131 -13.27 8.26 13.69
CA ALA A 131 -12.35 7.19 13.34
C ALA A 131 -13.09 5.85 13.10
N ASP A 132 -14.06 5.51 13.94
CA ASP A 132 -14.88 4.30 13.83
C ASP A 132 -15.75 4.27 12.57
N GLU A 133 -16.35 5.39 12.18
CA GLU A 133 -17.15 5.52 10.95
C GLU A 133 -16.34 5.29 9.66
N SER A 134 -15.01 5.37 9.75
CA SER A 134 -14.11 5.43 8.59
C SER A 134 -13.22 4.20 8.39
N ILE A 135 -13.30 3.20 9.29
CA ILE A 135 -12.44 1.99 9.33
C ILE A 135 -13.28 0.72 9.11
#